data_AF-A0ABD5ZCP5-F1
#
_entry.id   AF-A0ABD5ZCP5-F1
#
_cell.length_a   1.000
_cell.length_b   1.000
_cell.length_c   1.000
_cell.angle_alpha   90.00
_cell.angle_beta   90.00
_cell.angle_gamma   90.00
#
_symmetry.space_group_name_H-M   'P 1'
#
loop_
_entity.id
_entity.type
_entity.pdbx_description
1 polymer ?
#
loop_
_entity_poly.entity_id
_entity_poly.type
_entity_poly.pdbx_seq_one_letter_code
_entity_poly.pdbx_strand_id
1 'polypeptide(L)'
;MSYEPDSIVKKFIQAQIDPNRVVPTTGPEPPTLDVEWRFVGDESQFRIHYVDPSTGFNCGWHRDDDHPELGEVHFQYYLPDEKETNHEAAQFEKQIPTEILWTVLDRLFQERLPELMME
;
A
#
# COMPACT_ATOMS: atom_id res chain seq x y z
N MET A 1 -11.76 10.52 -24.57
CA MET A 1 -11.39 9.11 -24.38
C MET A 1 -11.41 8.86 -22.88
N SER A 2 -12.46 8.21 -22.38
CA SER A 2 -12.47 7.66 -21.02
C SER A 2 -11.82 6.27 -21.07
N TYR A 3 -10.96 6.01 -20.10
CA TYR A 3 -10.41 4.69 -19.86
C TYR A 3 -11.43 3.92 -19.01
N GLU A 4 -12.03 2.86 -19.56
CA GLU A 4 -12.84 1.90 -18.79
C GLU A 4 -11.98 0.66 -18.48
N PRO A 5 -11.67 0.39 -17.21
CA PRO A 5 -10.96 -0.82 -16.83
C PRO A 5 -11.90 -2.02 -16.79
N ASP A 6 -11.37 -3.15 -17.22
CA ASP A 6 -12.03 -4.44 -17.24
C ASP A 6 -11.98 -5.06 -15.83
N SER A 7 -13.14 -5.46 -15.30
CA SER A 7 -13.26 -6.08 -13.96
C SER A 7 -12.67 -7.49 -13.90
N ILE A 8 -12.40 -8.12 -15.04
CA ILE A 8 -11.81 -9.46 -15.16
C ILE A 8 -10.28 -9.36 -15.29
N VAL A 9 -9.76 -8.32 -15.94
CA VAL A 9 -8.32 -8.13 -16.15
C VAL A 9 -7.74 -7.22 -15.07
N LYS A 10 -7.22 -7.83 -14.00
CA LYS A 10 -6.44 -7.11 -12.97
C LYS A 10 -5.24 -6.44 -13.63
N LYS A 11 -5.27 -5.11 -13.75
CA LYS A 11 -4.08 -4.33 -14.11
C LYS A 11 -3.39 -3.93 -12.81
N PHE A 12 -2.31 -4.62 -12.52
CA PHE A 12 -1.43 -4.29 -11.41
C PHE A 12 -0.03 -3.99 -11.93
N ILE A 13 0.66 -3.10 -11.24
CA ILE A 13 2.08 -2.82 -11.39
C ILE A 13 2.75 -3.38 -10.15
N GLN A 14 3.83 -4.15 -10.33
CA GLN A 14 4.69 -4.56 -9.23
C GLN A 14 6.08 -3.94 -9.46
N ALA A 15 6.63 -3.34 -8.42
CA ALA A 15 8.00 -2.84 -8.40
C ALA A 15 8.83 -3.61 -7.36
N GLN A 16 10.08 -3.91 -7.70
CA GLN A 16 11.08 -4.35 -6.73
C GLN A 16 11.84 -3.13 -6.21
N ILE A 17 12.10 -3.11 -4.91
CA ILE A 17 12.79 -2.03 -4.22
C ILE A 17 14.19 -2.52 -3.84
N ASP A 18 15.21 -1.69 -4.08
CA ASP A 18 16.56 -1.94 -3.59
C ASP A 18 16.55 -1.86 -2.04
N PRO A 19 16.88 -2.95 -1.32
CA PRO A 19 16.88 -2.97 0.15
C PRO A 19 17.70 -1.85 0.79
N ASN A 20 18.77 -1.41 0.11
CA ASN A 20 19.66 -0.36 0.62
C ASN A 20 19.04 1.04 0.54
N ARG A 21 17.88 1.18 -0.10
CA ARG A 21 17.12 2.44 -0.18
C ARG A 21 15.96 2.50 0.82
N VAL A 22 15.68 1.41 1.52
CA VAL A 22 14.70 1.38 2.62
C VAL A 22 15.39 1.82 3.90
N VAL A 23 14.67 2.57 4.73
CA VAL A 23 15.17 3.03 6.03
C VAL A 23 14.17 2.56 7.11
N PRO A 24 14.62 1.75 8.08
CA PRO A 24 15.95 1.14 8.20
C PRO A 24 16.24 0.17 7.03
N THR A 25 17.52 -0.06 6.72
CA THR A 25 17.89 -1.01 5.66
C THR A 25 17.37 -2.38 5.99
N THR A 26 16.71 -3.01 5.03
CA THR A 26 16.16 -4.35 5.19
C THR A 26 17.21 -5.40 4.78
N GLY A 27 16.93 -6.68 5.03
CA GLY A 27 17.86 -7.77 4.70
C GLY A 27 18.11 -7.93 3.18
N PRO A 28 18.78 -9.02 2.76
CA PRO A 28 19.29 -9.15 1.39
C PRO A 28 18.20 -9.32 0.32
N GLU A 29 16.99 -9.72 0.69
CA GLU A 29 15.91 -9.97 -0.26
C GLU A 29 15.14 -8.67 -0.57
N PRO A 30 14.92 -8.34 -1.86
CA PRO A 30 14.29 -7.09 -2.28
C PRO A 30 12.80 -7.05 -1.88
N PRO A 31 12.36 -5.98 -1.17
CA PRO A 31 10.94 -5.74 -0.97
C PRO A 31 10.19 -5.49 -2.27
N THR A 32 8.89 -5.74 -2.27
CA THR A 32 8.01 -5.47 -3.41
C THR A 32 6.94 -4.45 -3.05
N LEU A 33 6.57 -3.62 -4.02
CA LEU A 33 5.40 -2.75 -3.96
C LEU A 33 4.41 -3.16 -5.07
N ASP A 34 3.28 -3.70 -4.65
CA ASP A 34 2.15 -4.03 -5.52
C ASP A 34 1.20 -2.85 -5.58
N VAL A 35 0.76 -2.51 -6.79
CA VAL A 35 -0.08 -1.35 -7.05
C VAL A 35 -1.20 -1.78 -7.99
N GLU A 36 -2.43 -1.79 -7.50
CA GLU A 36 -3.62 -2.22 -8.24
C GLU A 36 -4.70 -1.14 -8.18
N TRP A 37 -5.29 -0.82 -9.34
CA TRP A 37 -6.51 0.00 -9.43
C TRP A 37 -7.60 -0.77 -10.17
N ARG A 38 -8.80 -0.75 -9.63
CA ARG A 38 -10.02 -1.28 -10.25
C ARG A 38 -11.05 -0.15 -10.27
N PHE A 39 -11.87 -0.09 -11.31
CA PHE A 39 -12.98 0.85 -11.34
C PHE A 39 -14.26 0.05 -11.51
N VAL A 40 -15.22 0.29 -10.62
CA VAL A 40 -16.54 -0.33 -10.62
C VAL A 40 -17.54 0.81 -10.83
N GLY A 41 -17.95 1.02 -12.07
CA GLY A 41 -18.69 2.23 -12.45
C GLY A 41 -17.82 3.47 -12.26
N ASP A 42 -18.31 4.45 -11.49
CA ASP A 42 -17.61 5.69 -11.16
C ASP A 42 -16.70 5.56 -9.92
N GLU A 43 -16.77 4.44 -9.20
CA GLU A 43 -16.00 4.21 -7.97
C GLU A 43 -14.64 3.59 -8.29
N SER A 44 -13.58 4.14 -7.71
CA SER A 44 -12.22 3.60 -7.85
C SER A 44 -11.84 2.85 -6.58
N GLN A 45 -11.59 1.54 -6.71
CA GLN A 45 -10.96 0.73 -5.67
C GLN A 45 -9.47 0.62 -5.95
N PHE A 46 -8.66 0.53 -4.91
CA PHE A 46 -7.22 0.32 -5.07
C PHE A 46 -6.60 -0.45 -3.93
N ARG A 47 -5.47 -1.09 -4.24
CA ARG A 47 -4.59 -1.73 -3.29
C ARG A 47 -3.15 -1.32 -3.60
N ILE A 48 -2.51 -0.61 -2.68
CA ILE A 48 -1.09 -0.31 -2.76
C ILE A 48 -0.41 -0.96 -1.56
N HIS A 49 0.44 -1.96 -1.79
CA HIS A 49 0.90 -2.84 -0.73
C HIS A 49 2.39 -3.15 -0.84
N TYR A 50 3.11 -2.87 0.24
CA TYR A 50 4.52 -3.14 0.44
C TYR A 50 4.70 -4.47 1.18
N VAL A 51 5.63 -5.29 0.72
CA VAL A 51 6.01 -6.55 1.36
C VAL A 51 7.52 -6.63 1.43
N ASP A 52 8.05 -6.84 2.63
CA ASP A 52 9.46 -7.10 2.85
C ASP A 52 9.68 -8.56 3.28
N PRO A 53 10.18 -9.42 2.38
CA PRO A 53 10.43 -10.82 2.71
C PRO A 53 11.58 -11.02 3.71
N SER A 54 12.50 -10.06 3.84
CA SER A 54 13.64 -10.16 4.74
C SER A 54 13.22 -10.00 6.22
N THR A 55 12.23 -9.16 6.48
CA THR A 55 11.72 -8.89 7.85
C THR A 55 10.40 -9.60 8.10
N GLY A 56 9.67 -9.99 7.06
CA GLY A 56 8.28 -10.46 7.15
C GLY A 56 7.26 -9.33 7.31
N PHE A 57 7.72 -8.08 7.43
CA PHE A 57 6.87 -6.91 7.54
C PHE A 57 6.12 -6.65 6.23
N ASN A 58 4.85 -6.27 6.34
CA ASN A 58 4.05 -5.86 5.19
C ASN A 58 3.02 -4.81 5.62
N CYS A 59 2.73 -3.88 4.72
CA CYS A 59 1.76 -2.82 4.98
C CYS A 59 1.18 -2.26 3.67
N GLY A 60 0.05 -1.54 3.74
CA GLY A 60 -0.49 -0.89 2.56
C GLY A 60 -1.78 -0.14 2.78
N TRP A 61 -2.15 0.66 1.77
CA TRP A 61 -3.39 1.43 1.74
C TRP A 61 -4.38 0.77 0.79
N HIS A 62 -5.57 0.51 1.30
CA HIS A 62 -6.63 -0.17 0.57
C HIS A 62 -7.88 0.72 0.55
N ARG A 63 -8.52 0.80 -0.62
CA ARG A 63 -9.88 1.33 -0.79
C ARG A 63 -10.75 0.21 -1.30
N ASP A 64 -11.51 -0.38 -0.40
CA ASP A 64 -12.42 -1.49 -0.60
C ASP A 64 -13.50 -1.49 0.50
N ASP A 65 -14.33 -2.54 0.51
CA ASP A 65 -15.49 -2.66 1.40
C ASP A 65 -15.19 -3.56 2.63
N ASP A 66 -13.94 -3.97 2.86
CA ASP A 66 -13.61 -4.98 3.88
C ASP A 66 -13.61 -4.41 5.32
N HIS A 67 -13.43 -3.08 5.48
CA HIS A 67 -13.39 -2.38 6.78
C HIS A 67 -14.20 -1.08 6.78
N PRO A 68 -15.53 -1.14 6.61
CA PRO A 68 -16.38 0.05 6.48
C PRO A 68 -16.35 0.97 7.71
N GLU A 69 -16.01 0.44 8.90
CA GLU A 69 -15.86 1.20 10.14
C GLU A 69 -14.67 2.18 10.12
N LEU A 70 -13.68 1.98 9.24
CA LEU A 70 -12.50 2.82 9.10
C LEU A 70 -12.66 3.91 8.01
N GLY A 71 -13.82 3.94 7.35
CA GLY A 71 -14.11 4.82 6.22
C GLY A 71 -13.72 4.18 4.88
N GLU A 72 -13.70 4.99 3.82
CA GLU A 72 -13.45 4.50 2.45
C GLU A 72 -12.05 3.93 2.24
N VAL A 73 -11.07 4.39 3.03
CA VAL A 73 -9.68 3.98 2.87
C VAL A 73 -9.13 3.62 4.24
N HIS A 74 -8.41 2.52 4.30
CA HIS A 74 -7.70 2.11 5.51
C HIS A 74 -6.25 1.78 5.20
N PHE A 75 -5.40 1.92 6.20
CA PHE A 75 -4.02 1.43 6.18
C PHE A 75 -3.95 0.16 7.02
N GLN A 76 -3.46 -0.92 6.42
CA GLN A 76 -3.23 -2.19 7.07
C GLN A 76 -1.72 -2.40 7.20
N TYR A 77 -1.26 -2.90 8.36
CA TYR A 77 0.12 -3.31 8.55
C TYR A 77 0.21 -4.53 9.45
N TYR A 78 1.22 -5.36 9.21
CA TYR A 78 1.52 -6.56 9.99
C TYR A 78 2.87 -6.40 10.67
N LEU A 79 2.89 -6.57 12.00
CA LEU A 79 4.11 -6.55 12.82
C LEU A 79 4.57 -7.99 13.09
N PRO A 80 5.71 -8.43 12.53
CA PRO A 80 6.18 -9.81 12.68
C PRO A 80 6.45 -10.22 14.14
N ASP A 81 6.94 -9.28 14.96
CA ASP A 81 7.30 -9.54 16.35
C ASP A 81 6.06 -9.74 17.24
N GLU A 82 5.00 -8.98 16.99
CA GLU A 82 3.72 -9.08 17.69
C GLU A 82 2.81 -10.18 17.10
N LYS A 83 3.08 -10.59 15.86
CA LYS A 83 2.25 -11.50 15.06
C LYS A 83 0.81 -11.00 14.91
N GLU A 84 0.67 -9.69 14.81
CA GLU A 84 -0.62 -9.01 14.77
C GLU A 84 -0.76 -8.19 13.49
N THR A 85 -1.96 -8.26 12.90
CA THR A 85 -2.37 -7.38 11.81
C THR A 85 -3.22 -6.26 12.39
N ASN A 86 -2.81 -5.03 12.13
CA ASN A 86 -3.45 -3.83 12.59
C ASN A 86 -4.06 -3.06 11.41
N HIS A 87 -5.12 -2.31 11.70
CA HIS A 87 -5.84 -1.48 10.74
C HIS A 87 -6.12 -0.10 11.33
N GLU A 88 -5.91 0.94 10.53
CA GLU A 88 -6.21 2.31 10.91
C GLU A 88 -6.93 3.03 9.76
N ALA A 89 -7.76 4.01 10.11
CA ALA A 89 -8.42 4.86 9.13
C ALA A 89 -7.38 5.70 8.37
N ALA A 90 -7.54 5.82 7.06
CA ALA A 90 -6.70 6.64 6.21
C ALA A 90 -7.54 7.54 5.31
N GLN A 91 -6.97 8.69 4.92
CA GLN A 91 -7.64 9.62 4.03
C GLN A 91 -6.66 10.20 3.00
N PHE A 92 -7.18 10.44 1.81
CA PHE A 92 -6.49 11.10 0.71
C PHE A 92 -7.35 12.27 0.21
N GLU A 93 -6.79 13.47 0.17
CA GLU A 93 -7.45 14.64 -0.41
C GLU A 93 -7.55 14.54 -1.94
N LYS A 94 -6.62 13.78 -2.54
CA LYS A 94 -6.49 13.57 -3.99
C LYS A 94 -7.34 12.38 -4.42
N GLN A 95 -7.95 12.49 -5.60
CA GLN A 95 -8.74 11.40 -6.20
C GLN A 95 -8.07 10.79 -7.44
N ILE A 96 -7.08 11.48 -8.02
CA ILE A 96 -6.38 10.98 -9.21
C ILE A 96 -5.41 9.86 -8.80
N PRO A 97 -5.46 8.66 -9.42
CA PRO A 97 -4.64 7.52 -9.04
C PRO A 97 -3.14 7.82 -8.89
N THR A 98 -2.57 8.60 -9.82
CA THR A 98 -1.15 8.97 -9.77
C THR A 98 -0.83 9.90 -8.62
N GLU A 99 -1.69 10.86 -8.28
CA GLU A 99 -1.49 11.75 -7.12
C GLU A 99 -1.60 10.98 -5.80
N ILE A 100 -2.53 10.03 -5.72
CA ILE A 100 -2.65 9.10 -4.58
C ILE A 100 -1.37 8.28 -4.46
N LEU A 101 -0.87 7.72 -5.57
CA LEU A 101 0.36 6.92 -5.57
C LEU A 101 1.55 7.72 -5.04
N TRP A 102 1.76 8.95 -5.51
CA TRP A 102 2.84 9.80 -5.00
C TRP A 102 2.72 10.05 -3.50
N THR A 103 1.50 10.36 -3.03
CA THR A 103 1.24 10.55 -1.60
C THR A 103 1.53 9.29 -0.79
N VAL A 104 1.17 8.12 -1.31
CA VAL A 104 1.46 6.81 -0.68
C VAL A 104 2.96 6.55 -0.63
N LEU A 105 3.70 6.80 -1.71
CA LEU A 105 5.16 6.61 -1.72
C LEU A 105 5.86 7.50 -0.69
N ASP A 106 5.45 8.77 -0.59
CA ASP A 106 6.00 9.70 0.41
C ASP A 106 5.70 9.20 1.84
N ARG A 107 4.43 8.91 2.15
CA ARG A 107 4.02 8.40 3.47
C ARG A 107 4.70 7.07 3.82
N LEU A 108 4.81 6.16 2.86
CA LEU A 108 5.43 4.85 3.08
C LEU A 108 6.89 5.01 3.49
N PHE A 109 7.70 5.66 2.66
CA PHE A 109 9.15 5.67 2.86
C PHE A 109 9.63 6.71 3.87
N GLN A 110 8.88 7.80 4.09
CA GLN A 110 9.30 8.87 4.98
C GLN A 110 8.65 8.81 6.37
N GLU A 111 7.48 8.17 6.49
CA GLU A 111 6.72 8.14 7.75
C GLU A 111 6.59 6.71 8.27
N ARG A 112 5.92 5.82 7.51
CA ARG A 112 5.48 4.52 8.03
C ARG A 112 6.58 3.49 8.20
N LEU A 113 7.48 3.32 7.22
CA LEU A 113 8.60 2.38 7.39
C LEU A 113 9.53 2.83 8.52
N PRO A 114 9.94 4.11 8.62
CA PRO A 114 10.69 4.58 9.78
C PRO A 114 9.94 4.38 11.11
N GLU A 115 8.66 4.75 11.19
CA GLU A 115 7.88 4.64 12.43
C GLU A 115 7.69 3.19 12.90
N LEU A 116 7.38 2.27 11.99
CA LEU A 116 6.96 0.92 12.33
C LEU A 116 8.10 -0.09 12.37
N MET A 117 9.27 0.24 11.83
CA MET A 117 10.43 -0.66 11.77
C MET A 117 11.64 -0.16 12.58
N MET A 118 11.63 1.07 13.09
CA MET A 118 12.65 1.53 14.03
C MET A 118 12.17 1.29 15.47
N GLU A 119 12.61 0.17 16.07
CA GLU A 119 12.72 0.05 17.53
C GLU A 119 14.02 0.71 18.05
#